data_AF-A0A4Q5R116-F1
#
_entry.id   AF-A0A4Q5R116-F1
#
_cell.length_a   1.000
_cell.length_b   1.000
_cell.length_c   1.000
_cell.angle_alpha   90.00
_cell.angle_beta   90.00
_cell.angle_gamma   90.00
#
_symmetry.space_group_name_H-M   'P 1'
#
loop_
_entity.id
_entity.type
_entity.pdbx_description
1 polymer ?
#
loop_
_entity_poly.entity_id
_entity_poly.type
_entity_poly.pdbx_seq_one_letter_code
_entity_poly.pdbx_strand_id
1 'polypeptide(L)' 'MHLKDLKKKKPAELVQLAEELGVESASTLRKQDLLFAILKVQADNGDQIMGLGTIEVLPDGFGFLRSPESNYLA' A
#
# COMPACT_ATOMS: atom_id res chain seq x y z
N MET A 1 5.28 -6.82 7.34
CA MET A 1 3.88 -6.60 6.89
C MET A 1 3.73 -6.89 5.39
N HIS A 2 2.67 -7.60 4.95
CA HIS A 2 2.40 -7.82 3.53
C HIS A 2 1.36 -6.82 2.99
N LEU A 3 1.70 -6.14 1.88
CA LEU A 3 0.83 -5.21 1.19
C LEU A 3 -0.52 -5.85 0.80
N LYS A 4 -0.49 -7.13 0.43
CA LYS A 4 -1.68 -7.90 0.04
C LYS A 4 -2.71 -7.98 1.17
N ASP A 5 -2.27 -8.11 2.41
CA ASP A 5 -3.17 -8.24 3.56
C ASP A 5 -3.80 -6.90 3.91
N LEU A 6 -3.04 -5.82 3.75
CA LEU A 6 -3.54 -4.46 3.93
C LEU A 6 -4.58 -4.09 2.87
N LYS A 7 -4.38 -4.49 1.60
CA LYS A 7 -5.36 -4.28 0.51
C LYS A 7 -6.72 -4.95 0.77
N LYS A 8 -6.74 -6.07 1.49
CA LYS A 8 -7.97 -6.84 1.83
C LYS A 8 -8.80 -6.20 2.95
N LYS A 9 -8.22 -5.31 3.77
CA LYS A 9 -8.96 -4.63 4.83
C LYS A 9 -10.04 -3.71 4.27
N LYS A 10 -11.10 -3.55 5.05
CA LYS A 10 -12.20 -2.62 4.71
C LYS A 10 -11.71 -1.17 4.86
N PRO A 11 -12.28 -0.21 4.10
CA PRO A 11 -11.91 1.20 4.22
C PRO A 11 -11.97 1.74 5.65
N ALA A 12 -13.02 1.38 6.42
CA ALA A 12 -13.16 1.81 7.81
C ALA A 12 -12.02 1.29 8.71
N GLU A 13 -11.58 0.05 8.52
CA GLU A 13 -10.45 -0.53 9.26
C GLU A 13 -9.12 0.14 8.89
N LEU A 14 -8.97 0.56 7.63
CA LEU A 14 -7.78 1.30 7.19
C LEU A 14 -7.73 2.70 7.79
N VAL A 15 -8.88 3.39 7.87
CA VAL A 15 -8.96 4.71 8.52
C VAL A 15 -8.61 4.58 10.00
N GLN A 16 -9.21 3.62 10.72
CA GLN A 16 -8.89 3.38 12.13
C GLN A 16 -7.40 3.09 12.34
N LEU A 17 -6.82 2.19 11.54
CA LEU A 17 -5.40 1.86 11.64
C LEU A 17 -4.51 3.07 11.33
N ALA A 18 -4.88 3.90 10.35
CA ALA A 18 -4.13 5.10 10.02
C ALA A 18 -4.19 6.13 11.16
N GLU A 19 -5.36 6.32 11.78
CA GLU A 19 -5.53 7.20 12.95
C GLU A 19 -4.72 6.71 14.16
N GLU A 20 -4.74 5.40 14.45
CA GLU A 20 -3.94 4.77 15.51
C GLU A 20 -2.43 4.97 15.30
N LEU A 21 -1.99 5.00 14.05
CA LEU A 21 -0.60 5.23 13.65
C LEU A 21 -0.24 6.74 13.55
N GLY A 22 -1.17 7.63 13.88
CA GLY A 22 -0.94 9.07 13.89
C GLY A 22 -1.00 9.75 12.52
N VAL A 23 -1.63 9.13 11.52
CA VAL A 23 -1.84 9.74 10.20
C VAL A 23 -2.94 10.81 10.29
N GLU A 24 -2.57 12.06 10.08
CA GLU A 24 -3.50 13.18 10.10
C GLU A 24 -4.52 13.11 8.93
N SER A 25 -5.75 13.54 9.20
CA SER A 25 -6.83 13.61 8.21
C SER A 25 -7.11 12.29 7.45
N ALA A 26 -6.83 11.14 8.07
CA ALA A 26 -6.98 9.81 7.47
C ALA A 26 -8.36 9.56 6.84
N SER A 27 -9.43 10.02 7.48
CA SER A 27 -10.80 9.89 6.98
C SER A 27 -11.09 10.58 5.63
N THR A 28 -10.25 11.56 5.24
CA THR A 28 -10.37 12.29 3.96
C THR A 28 -9.57 11.67 2.83
N LEU A 29 -8.64 10.77 3.15
CA LEU A 29 -7.72 10.17 2.20
C LEU A 29 -8.41 9.08 1.37
N ARG A 30 -7.98 8.93 0.11
CA ARG A 30 -8.42 7.79 -0.70
C ARG A 30 -7.78 6.52 -0.16
N LYS A 31 -8.37 5.37 -0.47
CA LYS A 31 -7.85 4.06 -0.02
C LYS A 31 -6.37 3.85 -0.36
N GLN A 32 -5.93 4.26 -1.54
CA GLN A 32 -4.51 4.13 -1.94
C GLN A 32 -3.59 5.01 -1.09
N ASP A 33 -4.00 6.25 -0.80
CA ASP A 33 -3.23 7.18 0.02
C ASP A 33 -3.15 6.69 1.48
N LEU A 34 -4.25 6.16 2.02
CA LEU A 34 -4.30 5.50 3.33
C LEU A 34 -3.32 4.33 3.40
N LEU A 35 -3.35 3.45 2.40
CA LEU A 35 -2.43 2.30 2.33
C LEU A 35 -0.97 2.79 2.34
N PHE A 36 -0.65 3.79 1.54
CA PHE A 36 0.71 4.33 1.46
C PHE A 36 1.15 4.98 2.78
N ALA A 37 0.28 5.77 3.42
CA ALA A 37 0.56 6.40 4.70
C ALA A 37 0.84 5.37 5.81
N ILE A 38 -0.01 4.35 5.93
CA ILE A 38 0.17 3.27 6.91
C ILE A 38 1.50 2.54 6.69
N LEU A 39 1.77 2.18 5.43
CA LEU A 39 3.01 1.49 5.07
C LEU A 39 4.23 2.35 5.39
N LYS A 40 4.18 3.65 5.08
CA LYS A 40 5.28 4.57 5.39
C LYS A 40 5.59 4.60 6.89
N VAL A 41 4.56 4.78 7.74
CA VAL A 41 4.75 4.79 9.20
C VAL A 41 5.35 3.47 9.71
N GLN A 42 4.90 2.33 9.18
CA GLN A 42 5.47 1.04 9.58
C GLN A 42 6.93 0.86 9.14
N ALA A 43 7.27 1.26 7.90
CA ALA A 43 8.66 1.26 7.45
C ALA A 43 9.55 2.14 8.33
N ASP A 44 9.06 3.33 8.70
CA ASP A 44 9.79 4.26 9.57
C ASP A 44 10.00 3.68 10.98
N ASN A 45 9.08 2.82 11.45
CA ASN A 45 9.21 2.05 12.70
C ASN A 45 10.12 0.81 12.58
N GLY A 46 10.70 0.55 11.40
CA GLY A 46 11.60 -0.57 11.14
C GLY A 46 10.90 -1.87 10.72
N ASP A 47 9.59 -1.85 10.48
CA ASP A 47 8.87 -3.02 9.99
C ASP A 47 9.24 -3.32 8.53
N GLN A 48 9.56 -4.58 8.24
CA GLN A 48 9.81 -4.99 6.87
C GLN A 48 8.51 -5.05 6.07
N ILE A 49 8.45 -4.34 4.95
CA ILE A 49 7.30 -4.32 4.04
C ILE A 49 7.55 -5.26 2.86
N MET A 50 6.59 -6.12 2.56
CA MET A 50 6.66 -7.05 1.44
C MET A 50 5.52 -6.83 0.45
N GLY A 51 5.90 -6.58 -0.81
CA GLY A 51 5.01 -6.54 -1.97
C GLY A 51 5.21 -7.75 -2.88
N LEU A 52 4.16 -8.14 -3.60
CA LEU A 52 4.17 -9.23 -4.57
C LEU A 52 3.44 -8.75 -5.84
N GLY A 53 3.90 -9.20 -7.01
CA GLY A 53 3.28 -8.89 -8.29
C GLY A 53 4.02 -9.53 -9.46
N THR A 54 3.50 -9.32 -10.67
CA THR A 54 4.14 -9.75 -11.92
C THR A 54 5.02 -8.61 -12.42
N ILE A 55 6.27 -8.90 -12.77
CA ILE A 55 7.19 -7.87 -13.28
C ILE A 55 6.80 -7.45 -14.71
N GLU A 56 6.70 -6.15 -14.93
CA GLU A 56 6.68 -5.52 -16.25
C GLU A 56 7.99 -4.76 -16.43
N VAL A 57 8.75 -5.10 -17.47
CA VAL A 57 10.03 -4.46 -17.80
C VAL A 57 9.80 -3.43 -18.90
N LEU A 58 10.20 -2.18 -18.64
CA LEU A 58 10.10 -1.07 -19.58
C LEU A 58 11.34 -1.01 -20.49
N PRO A 59 11.25 -0.35 -21.66
CA PRO A 59 12.36 -0.25 -22.62
C PRO A 59 13.64 0.37 -22.03
N ASP A 60 13.49 1.25 -21.04
CA ASP A 60 14.58 1.94 -20.35
C ASP A 60 15.34 1.06 -19.35
N GLY A 61 14.96 -0.22 -19.22
CA GLY A 61 15.69 -1.23 -18.44
C GLY A 61 15.30 -1.34 -16.96
N PHE A 62 14.31 -0.59 -16.49
CA PHE A 62 13.69 -0.77 -15.17
C PHE A 62 12.30 -1.40 -15.28
N GLY A 63 11.72 -1.83 -14.16
CA GLY A 63 10.42 -2.48 -14.16
C GLY A 63 9.58 -2.24 -12.92
N PHE A 64 8.29 -2.53 -13.03
CA PHE A 64 7.32 -2.41 -11.95
C PHE A 64 6.64 -3.75 -11.68
N LEU A 65 6.30 -3.99 -10.42
CA LEU A 65 5.46 -5.12 -10.04
C LEU A 65 3.98 -4.74 -10.21
N ARG A 66 3.31 -5.43 -11.12
CA ARG A 66 1.88 -5.27 -11.42
C ARG A 66 1.03 -6.24 -10.60
N SER A 67 -0.09 -5.74 -10.10
CA SER A 67 -1.06 -6.51 -9.30
C SER A 67 -2.03 -7.25 -10.23
N PRO A 68 -2.24 -8.57 -10.09
CA PRO A 68 -3.32 -9.28 -10.77
C PRO A 68 -4.70 -8.69 -10.44
N GLU A 69 -4.87 -8.18 -9.22
CA GLU A 69 -6.11 -7.56 -8.74
C GLU A 69 -6.44 -6.25 -9.46
N SER A 70 -5.47 -5.65 -10.15
CA SER A 70 -5.62 -4.45 -10.97
C SER A 70 -5.60 -4.78 -12.47
N ASN A 71 -5.79 -6.04 -12.85
CA ASN A 71 -5.66 -6.53 -14.24
C ASN A 71 -4.31 -6.17 -14.88
N TYR A 72 -3.26 -6.08 -14.06
CA TYR A 72 -1.93 -5.62 -14.44
C TYR A 72 -1.83 -4.18 -14.98
N LEU A 73 -2.86 -3.37 -14.75
CA LEU A 73 -2.88 -1.96 -15.16
C LEU A 73 -2.05 -1.08 -14.21
N ALA A 74 -1.68 0.09 -14.75
CA ALA A 74 -1.02 1.17 -14.02
C ALA A 74 -1.98 1.99 -13.18
#